data_AF-A0A372F181-F1
#
_entry.id   AF-A0A372F181-F1
#
_cell.length_a   1.000
_cell.length_b   1.000
_cell.length_c   1.000
_cell.angle_alpha   90.00
_cell.angle_beta   90.00
_cell.angle_gamma   90.00
#
_symmetry.space_group_name_H-M   'P 1'
#
loop_
_entity.id
_entity.type
_entity.pdbx_description
1 polymer ?
#
loop_
_entity_poly.entity_id
_entity_poly.type
_entity_poly.pdbx_seq_one_letter_code
_entity_poly.pdbx_strand_id
1 'polypeptide(L)'
;MLTDEQIFDILDGCADAEILQKHTHLLAGSVVYQQYFNELAAIHFDLADMPLEKTSADFTANILAALPSEKPVFVIAKKKKWSAKFMYGFFGTMIGVLITTILVAIFYLPSSETTIEQPNQVVEVFNDFIRSYFTQIAILLNLMVLLALFDRKVLRPYFKQRSMRLG
;
A
#
# COMPACT_ATOMS: atom_id res chain seq x y z
N MET A 1 31.60 -9.50 -41.21
CA MET A 1 31.32 -10.85 -40.67
C MET A 1 30.84 -10.67 -39.24
N LEU A 2 29.94 -11.53 -38.77
CA LEU A 2 29.51 -11.55 -37.36
C LEU A 2 30.60 -12.21 -36.51
N THR A 3 30.69 -11.85 -35.23
CA THR A 3 31.60 -12.53 -34.29
C THR A 3 30.99 -13.85 -33.83
N ASP A 4 31.81 -14.72 -33.24
CA ASP A 4 31.38 -16.04 -32.80
C ASP A 4 30.33 -15.93 -31.68
N GLU A 5 30.52 -14.99 -30.75
CA GLU A 5 29.55 -14.70 -29.69
C GLU A 5 28.19 -14.31 -30.27
N GLN A 6 28.17 -13.48 -31.31
CA GLN A 6 26.92 -13.08 -31.96
C GLN A 6 26.24 -14.25 -32.69
N ILE A 7 27.01 -15.23 -33.18
CA ILE A 7 26.47 -16.44 -33.78
C ILE A 7 25.88 -17.35 -32.70
N PHE A 8 26.54 -17.48 -31.54
CA PHE A 8 25.99 -18.20 -30.39
C PHE A 8 24.72 -17.53 -29.85
N ASP A 9 24.68 -16.21 -29.75
CA ASP A 9 23.47 -15.47 -29.35
C ASP A 9 22.29 -15.75 -30.31
N ILE A 10 22.56 -15.93 -31.61
CA ILE A 10 21.54 -16.32 -32.59
C ILE A 10 21.07 -17.75 -32.34
N LEU A 11 22.00 -18.68 -32.10
CA LEU A 11 21.69 -20.10 -31.85
C LEU A 11 20.93 -20.31 -30.53
N ASP A 12 21.25 -19.53 -29.49
CA ASP A 12 20.57 -19.52 -28.20
C ASP A 12 19.22 -18.76 -28.22
N GLY A 13 18.95 -18.01 -29.29
CA GLY A 13 17.73 -17.22 -29.45
C GLY A 13 17.70 -15.90 -28.66
N CYS A 14 18.86 -15.43 -28.21
CA CYS A 14 19.03 -14.19 -27.44
C CYS A 14 19.51 -13.00 -28.28
N ALA A 15 19.74 -13.18 -29.58
CA ALA A 15 20.28 -12.13 -30.46
C ALA A 15 19.32 -10.95 -30.68
N ASP A 16 19.90 -9.75 -30.71
CA ASP A 16 19.19 -8.51 -31.06
C ASP A 16 18.69 -8.50 -32.51
N ALA A 17 17.63 -7.73 -32.76
CA ALA A 17 17.02 -7.62 -34.09
C ALA A 17 17.99 -7.13 -35.18
N GLU A 18 18.95 -6.26 -34.84
CA GLU A 18 19.96 -5.79 -35.78
C GLU A 18 20.93 -6.92 -36.20
N ILE A 19 21.28 -7.78 -35.24
CA ILE A 19 22.17 -8.93 -35.46
C ILE A 19 21.47 -9.97 -36.33
N LEU A 20 20.19 -10.25 -36.06
CA LEU A 20 19.36 -11.14 -36.88
C LEU A 20 19.23 -10.65 -38.31
N GLN A 21 19.01 -9.35 -38.52
CA GLN A 21 18.95 -8.79 -39.87
C GLN A 21 20.28 -8.95 -40.61
N LYS A 22 21.42 -8.66 -39.96
CA LYS A 22 22.74 -8.88 -40.56
C LYS A 22 23.00 -10.36 -40.87
N HIS A 23 22.59 -11.26 -39.98
CA HIS A 23 22.69 -12.70 -40.18
C HIS A 23 21.91 -13.17 -41.42
N THR A 24 20.64 -12.75 -41.56
CA THR A 24 19.83 -13.10 -42.75
C THR A 24 20.44 -12.59 -44.06
N HIS A 25 21.01 -11.38 -44.04
CA HIS A 25 21.68 -10.82 -45.21
C HIS A 25 22.97 -11.60 -45.56
N LEU A 26 23.77 -11.97 -44.55
CA LEU A 26 25.01 -12.73 -44.75
C LEU A 26 24.75 -14.18 -45.18
N LEU A 27 23.72 -14.83 -44.65
CA LEU A 27 23.28 -16.16 -45.10
C LEU A 27 22.86 -16.17 -46.57
N ALA A 28 22.15 -15.13 -47.02
CA ALA A 28 21.69 -15.03 -48.41
C ALA A 28 22.83 -14.69 -49.39
N GLY A 29 23.83 -13.93 -48.94
CA GLY A 29 24.86 -13.36 -49.82
C GLY A 29 26.22 -14.06 -49.82
N SER A 30 26.50 -14.96 -48.89
CA SER A 30 27.84 -15.54 -48.74
C SER A 30 27.81 -17.03 -48.39
N VAL A 31 28.27 -17.86 -49.34
CA VAL A 31 28.45 -19.31 -49.14
C VAL A 31 29.48 -19.60 -48.05
N VAL A 32 30.53 -18.79 -47.95
CA VAL A 32 31.58 -18.92 -46.94
C VAL A 32 31.00 -18.72 -45.53
N TYR A 33 30.14 -17.71 -45.36
CA TYR A 33 29.47 -17.48 -44.09
C TYR A 33 28.48 -18.61 -43.75
N GLN A 34 27.77 -19.14 -44.74
CA GLN A 34 26.85 -20.27 -44.52
C GLN A 34 27.59 -21.52 -44.04
N GLN A 35 28.74 -21.83 -44.63
CA GLN A 35 29.58 -22.95 -44.17
C GLN A 35 30.07 -22.72 -42.73
N TYR A 36 30.60 -21.53 -42.45
CA TYR A 36 31.07 -21.16 -41.11
C TYR A 36 29.96 -21.24 -40.05
N PHE A 37 28.77 -20.75 -40.36
CA PHE A 37 27.61 -20.83 -39.47
C PHE A 37 27.20 -22.28 -39.22
N ASN A 38 27.19 -23.14 -40.25
CA ASN A 38 26.85 -24.55 -40.08
C ASN A 38 27.87 -25.30 -39.21
N GLU A 39 29.16 -24.99 -39.33
CA GLU A 39 30.20 -25.55 -38.47
C GLU A 39 29.99 -25.16 -37.01
N LEU A 40 29.75 -23.87 -36.74
CA LEU A 40 29.47 -23.38 -35.38
C LEU A 40 28.16 -23.95 -34.82
N ALA A 41 27.13 -24.07 -35.64
CA ALA A 41 25.86 -24.69 -35.24
C ALA A 41 26.06 -26.16 -34.86
N ALA A 42 26.85 -26.91 -35.62
CA ALA A 42 27.16 -28.30 -35.29
C ALA A 42 27.87 -28.42 -33.93
N ILE A 43 28.86 -27.56 -33.65
CA ILE A 43 29.56 -27.53 -32.36
C ILE A 43 28.59 -27.18 -31.21
N HIS A 44 27.68 -26.22 -31.43
CA HIS A 44 26.68 -25.83 -30.43
C HIS A 44 25.73 -27.00 -30.08
N PHE A 45 25.24 -27.72 -31.09
CA PHE A 45 24.40 -28.89 -30.85
C PHE A 45 25.16 -30.04 -30.17
N ASP A 46 26.41 -30.29 -30.57
CA ASP A 46 27.26 -31.30 -29.92
C ASP A 46 27.50 -30.96 -28.44
N LEU A 47 27.67 -29.68 -28.10
CA LEU A 47 27.78 -29.20 -26.71
C LEU A 47 26.48 -29.34 -25.94
N ALA A 48 25.33 -29.07 -26.59
CA ALA A 48 24.01 -29.20 -25.97
C ALA A 48 23.66 -30.67 -25.66
N ASP A 49 24.12 -31.60 -26.51
CA ASP A 49 23.91 -33.05 -26.34
C ASP A 49 24.91 -33.69 -25.36
N MET A 50 25.92 -32.96 -24.87
CA MET A 50 26.82 -33.50 -23.85
C MET A 50 26.04 -33.78 -22.55
N PRO A 51 26.27 -34.95 -21.92
CA PRO A 51 25.64 -35.26 -20.65
C PRO A 51 26.12 -34.26 -19.60
N LEU A 52 25.23 -33.35 -19.21
CA LEU A 52 25.48 -32.43 -18.10
C LEU A 52 25.87 -33.24 -16.87
N GLU A 53 26.96 -32.82 -16.22
CA GLU A 53 27.38 -33.43 -14.96
C GLU A 53 26.19 -33.38 -13.98
N LYS A 54 25.87 -34.53 -13.38
CA LYS A 54 24.82 -34.59 -12.36
C LYS A 54 25.21 -33.61 -11.26
N THR A 55 24.37 -32.60 -11.05
CA THR A 55 24.48 -31.73 -9.88
C THR A 55 24.57 -32.62 -8.64
N SER A 56 25.41 -32.26 -7.67
CA SER A 56 25.51 -33.02 -6.43
C SER A 56 24.12 -33.24 -5.84
N ALA A 57 23.87 -34.42 -5.25
CA ALA A 57 22.56 -34.79 -4.72
C ALA A 57 21.98 -33.72 -3.77
N ASP A 58 22.87 -32.97 -3.12
CA ASP A 58 22.53 -31.92 -2.16
C ASP A 58 22.31 -30.54 -2.79
N PHE A 59 22.70 -30.30 -4.05
CA PHE A 59 22.54 -28.99 -4.69
C PHE A 59 21.07 -28.57 -4.80
N THR A 60 20.20 -29.47 -5.28
CA THR A 60 18.77 -29.21 -5.41
C THR A 60 18.13 -28.99 -4.04
N ALA A 61 18.53 -29.76 -3.02
CA ALA A 61 18.06 -29.59 -1.66
C ALA A 61 18.48 -28.25 -1.07
N ASN A 62 19.72 -27.81 -1.33
CA ASN A 62 20.26 -26.55 -0.82
C ASN A 62 19.61 -25.33 -1.51
N ILE A 63 19.33 -25.41 -2.82
CA ILE A 63 18.57 -24.35 -3.52
C ILE A 63 17.13 -24.31 -3.03
N LEU A 64 16.45 -25.44 -2.90
CA LEU A 64 15.07 -25.47 -2.37
C LEU A 64 14.98 -24.97 -0.93
N ALA A 65 16.02 -25.19 -0.12
CA ALA A 65 16.11 -24.65 1.24
C ALA A 65 16.43 -23.15 1.27
N ALA A 66 17.19 -22.65 0.30
CA ALA A 66 17.56 -21.23 0.18
C ALA A 66 16.48 -20.38 -0.51
N LEU A 67 15.57 -20.99 -1.27
CA LEU A 67 14.41 -20.29 -1.80
C LEU A 67 13.54 -19.88 -0.62
N PRO A 68 13.31 -18.57 -0.38
CA PRO A 68 12.37 -18.14 0.63
C PRO A 68 11.04 -18.78 0.26
N SER A 69 10.58 -19.72 1.07
CA SER A 69 9.24 -20.27 0.92
C SER A 69 8.28 -19.10 1.12
N GLU A 70 7.89 -18.45 0.03
CA GLU A 70 6.80 -17.49 -0.04
C GLU A 70 5.49 -18.24 0.17
N LYS A 71 5.35 -18.92 1.31
CA LYS A 71 4.07 -18.91 1.97
C LYS A 71 3.98 -17.51 2.54
N PRO A 72 3.08 -16.64 2.04
CA PRO A 72 2.79 -15.41 2.76
C PRO A 72 2.39 -15.86 4.16
N VAL A 73 3.28 -15.62 5.13
CA VAL A 73 2.92 -15.72 6.54
C VAL A 73 1.97 -14.56 6.70
N PHE A 74 0.69 -14.80 6.41
CA PHE A 74 -0.40 -13.96 6.85
C PHE A 74 -0.35 -14.04 8.36
N VAL A 75 0.45 -13.15 8.94
CA VAL A 75 0.33 -12.81 10.35
C VAL A 75 -1.06 -12.19 10.43
N ILE A 76 -2.07 -13.02 10.67
CA ILE A 76 -3.40 -12.58 11.03
C ILE A 76 -3.17 -11.85 12.34
N ALA A 77 -2.91 -10.55 12.25
CA ALA A 77 -2.82 -9.67 13.39
C ALA A 77 -4.17 -9.81 14.09
N LYS A 78 -4.20 -10.63 15.16
CA LYS A 78 -5.39 -10.81 15.98
C LYS A 78 -5.78 -9.42 16.42
N LYS A 79 -6.83 -8.85 15.80
CA LYS A 79 -7.33 -7.52 16.11
C LYS A 79 -7.62 -7.52 17.61
N LYS A 80 -6.75 -6.87 18.38
CA LYS A 80 -6.82 -6.82 19.83
C LYS A 80 -8.17 -6.20 20.17
N LYS A 81 -9.11 -7.00 20.69
CA LYS A 81 -10.49 -6.59 21.05
C LYS A 81 -10.54 -5.38 21.98
N TRP A 82 -9.40 -4.98 22.54
CA TRP A 82 -9.21 -3.83 23.40
C TRP A 82 -9.45 -2.48 22.71
N SER A 83 -9.16 -2.35 21.40
CA SER A 83 -9.36 -1.09 20.66
C SER A 83 -10.83 -0.64 20.62
N ALA A 84 -11.77 -1.59 20.54
CA ALA A 84 -13.20 -1.27 20.52
C ALA A 84 -13.67 -0.74 21.88
N LYS A 85 -13.21 -1.33 22.99
CA LYS A 85 -13.59 -0.90 24.35
C LYS A 85 -13.03 0.48 24.69
N PHE A 86 -11.78 0.76 24.32
CA PHE A 86 -11.18 2.09 24.50
C PHE A 86 -11.97 3.16 23.74
N MET A 87 -12.40 2.84 22.53
CA MET A 87 -13.16 3.75 21.69
C MET A 87 -14.55 4.08 22.27
N TYR A 88 -15.28 3.08 22.78
CA TYR A 88 -16.56 3.34 23.47
C TYR A 88 -16.37 4.18 24.74
N GLY A 89 -15.29 3.94 25.49
CA GLY A 89 -14.93 4.77 26.64
C GLY A 89 -14.68 6.22 26.23
N PHE A 90 -13.85 6.46 25.22
CA PHE A 90 -13.51 7.80 24.75
C PHE A 90 -14.71 8.58 24.18
N PHE A 91 -15.55 7.94 23.37
CA PHE A 91 -16.77 8.59 22.87
C PHE A 91 -17.81 8.78 23.97
N GLY A 92 -17.93 7.85 24.92
CA GLY A 92 -18.82 7.97 26.07
C GLY A 92 -18.44 9.14 26.97
N THR A 93 -17.16 9.32 27.26
CA THR A 93 -16.69 10.45 28.08
C THR A 93 -16.89 11.78 27.35
N MET A 94 -16.61 11.85 26.05
CA MET A 94 -16.87 13.05 25.23
C MET A 94 -18.35 13.45 25.20
N ILE A 95 -19.27 12.49 25.05
CA ILE A 95 -20.72 12.75 25.12
C ILE A 95 -21.11 13.21 26.53
N GLY A 96 -20.56 12.58 27.57
CA GLY A 96 -20.78 13.00 28.96
C GLY A 96 -20.35 14.45 29.21
N VAL A 97 -19.16 14.84 28.73
CA VAL A 97 -18.65 16.22 28.79
C VAL A 97 -19.57 17.17 28.02
N LEU A 98 -20.04 16.77 26.83
CA LEU A 98 -20.95 17.59 26.03
C LEU A 98 -22.32 17.80 26.71
N ILE A 99 -22.88 16.78 27.34
CA ILE A 99 -24.14 16.91 28.07
C ILE A 99 -23.94 17.79 29.30
N THR A 100 -22.83 17.63 30.03
CA THR A 100 -22.54 18.48 31.19
C THR A 100 -22.28 19.92 30.79
N THR A 101 -21.59 20.21 29.69
CA THR A 101 -21.43 21.59 29.21
C THR A 101 -22.74 22.21 28.76
N ILE A 102 -23.63 21.45 28.11
CA ILE A 102 -24.99 21.93 27.77
C ILE A 102 -25.80 22.21 29.03
N LEU A 103 -25.78 21.31 30.02
CA LEU A 103 -26.49 21.51 31.28
C LEU A 103 -25.97 22.74 32.03
N VAL A 104 -24.65 22.89 32.14
CA VAL A 104 -24.03 24.08 32.72
C VAL A 104 -24.43 25.33 31.92
N ALA A 105 -24.41 25.27 30.58
CA ALA A 105 -24.81 26.41 29.76
C ALA A 105 -26.30 26.78 29.92
N ILE A 106 -27.19 25.81 30.19
CA ILE A 106 -28.61 26.05 30.45
C ILE A 106 -28.82 26.61 31.87
N PHE A 107 -28.15 26.03 32.88
CA PHE A 107 -28.30 26.43 34.28
C PHE A 107 -27.57 27.73 34.62
N TYR A 108 -26.46 28.03 33.95
CA TYR A 108 -25.70 29.27 34.09
C TYR A 108 -26.00 30.28 32.97
N LEU A 109 -27.05 30.06 32.15
CA LEU A 109 -27.58 31.12 31.31
C LEU A 109 -28.20 32.15 32.27
N PRO A 110 -27.62 33.36 32.42
CA PRO A 110 -28.17 34.33 33.35
C PRO A 110 -29.58 34.69 32.84
N SER A 111 -30.60 34.28 33.60
CA SER A 111 -31.90 34.93 33.52
C SER A 111 -31.62 36.39 33.85
N SER A 112 -31.90 37.26 32.88
CA SER A 112 -31.56 38.67 32.88
C SER A 112 -32.19 39.39 34.07
N GLU A 113 -31.53 39.32 35.23
CA GLU A 113 -31.69 40.25 36.32
C GLU A 113 -30.29 40.70 36.74
N THR A 114 -30.05 41.98 36.45
CA THR A 114 -28.81 42.69 36.63
C THR A 114 -28.51 42.87 38.12
N THR A 115 -27.56 42.12 38.65
CA THR A 115 -26.76 42.54 39.81
C THR A 115 -25.37 42.91 39.32
N ILE A 116 -25.10 44.22 39.37
CA ILE A 116 -23.83 44.84 38.99
C ILE A 116 -22.81 44.45 40.06
N GLU A 117 -22.02 43.41 39.80
CA GLU A 117 -20.69 43.27 40.38
C GLU A 117 -19.67 43.67 39.31
N GLN A 118 -18.78 44.60 39.66
CA GLN A 118 -17.72 45.09 38.78
C GLN A 118 -16.90 43.90 38.26
N PRO A 119 -16.89 43.64 36.94
CA PRO A 119 -16.12 42.55 36.38
C PRO A 119 -14.64 42.93 36.38
N ASN A 120 -13.80 42.03 36.92
CA ASN A 120 -12.38 42.06 36.60
C ASN A 120 -12.27 41.95 35.06
N GLN A 121 -11.81 43.00 34.39
CA GLN A 121 -11.77 43.10 32.92
C GLN A 121 -11.12 41.89 32.24
N VAL A 122 -10.18 41.23 32.93
CA VAL A 122 -9.51 40.01 32.45
C VAL A 122 -10.48 38.84 32.35
N VAL A 123 -11.42 38.69 33.29
CA VAL A 123 -12.38 37.58 33.33
C VAL A 123 -13.47 37.75 32.27
N GLU A 124 -13.90 38.98 32.01
CA GLU A 124 -14.91 39.28 30.99
C GLU A 124 -14.40 39.00 29.58
N VAL A 125 -13.18 39.46 29.27
CA VAL A 125 -12.52 39.17 27.98
C VAL A 125 -12.26 37.68 27.79
N PHE A 126 -11.85 36.98 28.86
CA PHE A 126 -11.64 35.53 28.79
C PHE A 126 -12.97 34.78 28.62
N ASN A 127 -14.04 35.23 29.28
CA ASN A 127 -15.36 34.63 29.16
C ASN A 127 -15.96 34.86 27.77
N ASP A 128 -15.80 36.05 27.19
CA ASP A 128 -16.26 36.34 25.83
C ASP A 128 -15.44 35.59 24.77
N PHE A 129 -14.12 35.48 24.97
CA PHE A 129 -13.25 34.68 24.12
C PHE A 129 -13.63 33.19 24.19
N ILE A 130 -13.80 32.63 25.40
CA ILE A 130 -14.25 31.26 25.55
C ILE A 130 -15.65 31.12 24.93
N ARG A 131 -16.62 31.95 25.27
CA ARG A 131 -17.99 31.79 24.76
C ARG A 131 -18.08 31.85 23.23
N SER A 132 -17.34 32.77 22.60
CA SER A 132 -17.34 32.93 21.15
C SER A 132 -16.57 31.82 20.43
N TYR A 133 -15.34 31.54 20.85
CA TYR A 133 -14.49 30.56 20.15
C TYR A 133 -14.78 29.12 20.57
N PHE A 134 -15.11 28.87 21.82
CA PHE A 134 -15.40 27.52 22.32
C PHE A 134 -16.66 26.95 21.69
N THR A 135 -17.72 27.76 21.50
CA THR A 135 -18.94 27.27 20.83
C THR A 135 -18.67 26.93 19.37
N GLN A 136 -17.93 27.78 18.65
CA GLN A 136 -17.54 27.51 17.26
C GLN A 136 -16.65 26.28 17.14
N ILE A 137 -15.64 26.15 18.00
CA ILE A 137 -14.73 25.00 18.03
C ILE A 137 -15.49 23.73 18.43
N ALA A 138 -16.39 23.79 19.40
CA ALA A 138 -17.20 22.65 19.83
C ALA A 138 -18.17 22.18 18.74
N ILE A 139 -18.78 23.10 17.99
CA ILE A 139 -19.63 22.75 16.84
C ILE A 139 -18.79 22.12 15.73
N LEU A 140 -17.62 22.67 15.41
CA LEU A 140 -16.73 22.13 14.40
C LEU A 140 -16.21 20.75 14.79
N LEU A 141 -15.84 20.56 16.05
CA LEU A 141 -15.44 19.26 16.61
C LEU A 141 -16.59 18.25 16.55
N ASN A 142 -17.80 18.64 16.92
CA ASN A 142 -18.99 17.79 16.82
C ASN A 142 -19.32 17.41 15.37
N LEU A 143 -19.20 18.35 14.44
CA LEU A 143 -19.37 18.09 13.00
C LEU A 143 -18.32 17.09 12.52
N MET A 144 -17.06 17.25 12.92
CA MET A 144 -15.96 16.35 12.57
C MET A 144 -16.19 14.94 13.11
N VAL A 145 -16.67 14.83 14.35
CA VAL A 145 -17.06 13.54 14.97
C VAL A 145 -18.23 12.91 14.23
N LEU A 146 -19.25 13.70 13.87
CA LEU A 146 -20.41 13.23 13.13
C LEU A 146 -20.02 12.74 11.71
N LEU A 147 -19.11 13.45 11.04
CA LEU A 147 -18.55 13.06 9.75
C LEU A 147 -17.73 11.77 9.86
N ALA A 148 -16.91 11.63 10.90
CA ALA A 148 -16.12 10.43 11.15
C ALA A 148 -17.01 9.21 11.47
N LEU A 149 -18.11 9.42 12.21
CA LEU A 149 -19.11 8.39 12.46
C LEU A 149 -19.87 8.04 11.17
N PHE A 150 -20.23 9.03 10.35
CA PHE A 150 -20.88 8.80 9.06
C PHE A 150 -19.99 7.99 8.10
N ASP A 151 -18.72 8.37 7.97
CA ASP A 151 -17.75 7.61 7.17
C ASP A 151 -17.66 6.16 7.65
N ARG A 152 -17.50 5.97 8.95
CA ARG A 152 -17.30 4.63 9.50
C ARG A 152 -18.57 3.77 9.47
N LYS A 153 -19.73 4.35 9.73
CA LYS A 153 -20.99 3.61 9.93
C LYS A 153 -21.81 3.49 8.66
N VAL A 154 -21.65 4.42 7.70
CA VAL A 154 -22.40 4.44 6.44
C VAL A 154 -21.50 4.14 5.25
N LEU A 155 -20.42 4.90 5.05
CA LEU A 155 -19.58 4.76 3.84
C LEU A 155 -18.81 3.44 3.82
N ARG A 156 -18.09 3.09 4.90
CA ARG A 156 -17.31 1.84 4.95
C ARG A 156 -18.12 0.56 4.72
N PRO A 157 -19.29 0.34 5.36
CA PRO A 157 -20.10 -0.85 5.06
C PRO A 157 -20.70 -0.81 3.65
N TYR A 158 -21.11 0.37 3.17
CA TYR A 158 -21.65 0.53 1.82
C TYR A 158 -20.62 0.15 0.73
N PHE A 159 -19.38 0.63 0.83
CA PHE A 159 -18.33 0.27 -0.13
C PHE A 159 -17.87 -1.18 0.00
N LYS A 160 -17.84 -1.72 1.23
CA LYS A 160 -17.48 -3.13 1.47
C LYS A 160 -18.52 -4.11 0.91
N GLN A 161 -19.81 -3.75 0.91
CA GLN A 161 -20.85 -4.55 0.27
C GLN A 161 -20.77 -4.48 -1.27
N ARG A 162 -20.38 -3.33 -1.83
CA ARG A 162 -20.28 -3.17 -3.27
C ARG A 162 -19.04 -3.85 -3.86
N SER A 163 -17.92 -3.90 -3.12
CA SER A 163 -16.72 -4.62 -3.56
C SER A 163 -16.89 -6.15 -3.58
N MET A 164 -17.80 -6.71 -2.75
CA MET A 164 -18.11 -8.16 -2.74
C MET A 164 -19.03 -8.60 -3.88
N ARG A 165 -19.66 -7.67 -4.62
CA ARG A 165 -20.55 -7.99 -5.75
C ARG A 165 -19.85 -7.94 -7.12
N LEU A 166 -18.57 -7.56 -7.16
CA LEU A 166 -17.80 -7.35 -8.39
C LEU A 166 -16.53 -8.22 -8.48
N GLY A 167 -16.38 -9.21 -7.61
CA GLY A 167 -15.37 -10.28 -7.70
C GLY A 167 -16.05 -11.63 -7.60
#